data_AF-A0A183D258-F1
#
_entry.id   AF-A0A183D258-F1
#
_cell.length_a   1.000
_cell.length_b   1.000
_cell.length_c   1.000
_cell.angle_alpha   90.00
_cell.angle_beta   90.00
_cell.angle_gamma   90.00
#
_symmetry.space_group_name_H-M   'P 1'
#
loop_
_entity.id
_entity.type
_entity.pdbx_description
1 polymer ?
#
loop_
_entity_poly.entity_id
_entity_poly.type
_entity_poly.pdbx_seq_one_letter_code
_entity_poly.pdbx_strand_id
1 'polypeptide(L)'
;MVVFDVDGKVENEKKQVVLKQEKVEHQQTLSKRWTRDEDRETWTRKVDFLLSVVGFAVDLANVWRFPYLCFKNGGGAFLIPYTLMVVLAGIPLFYMELSLGQYYKKGAITTWGWICPLFKGIGYCVILIAFYTDFFYNVIIAWALHFFLASFTTELPWASCSNDYNSIACYEPRGDVC
;
A
#
# COMPACT_ATOMS: atom_id res chain seq x y z
N MET A 1 -54.46 -24.49 46.55
CA MET A 1 -53.59 -25.31 45.66
C MET A 1 -54.09 -25.17 44.22
N VAL A 2 -54.02 -23.95 43.66
CA VAL A 2 -54.28 -23.66 42.23
C VAL A 2 -53.49 -22.40 41.88
N VAL A 3 -52.16 -22.44 41.95
CA VAL A 3 -51.32 -21.25 41.65
C VAL A 3 -50.11 -21.60 40.76
N PHE A 4 -49.78 -22.88 40.53
CA PHE A 4 -48.53 -23.26 39.85
C PHE A 4 -48.62 -23.53 38.33
N ASP A 5 -49.82 -23.53 37.73
CA ASP A 5 -49.98 -23.89 36.30
C ASP A 5 -49.97 -22.66 35.36
N VAL A 6 -50.27 -21.46 35.89
CA VAL A 6 -50.31 -20.22 35.09
C VAL A 6 -48.90 -19.69 34.81
N ASP A 7 -47.97 -19.82 35.76
CA ASP A 7 -46.60 -19.31 35.61
C ASP A 7 -45.80 -20.04 34.51
N GLY A 8 -45.94 -21.36 34.39
CA GLY A 8 -45.20 -22.15 33.38
C GLY A 8 -45.60 -21.84 31.93
N LYS A 9 -46.87 -21.47 31.70
CA LYS A 9 -47.36 -21.08 30.38
C LYS A 9 -46.86 -19.68 29.99
N VAL A 10 -46.88 -18.76 30.95
CA VAL A 10 -46.37 -17.38 30.78
C VAL A 10 -44.85 -17.37 30.56
N GLU A 11 -44.09 -18.23 31.25
CA GLU A 11 -42.65 -18.38 31.07
C GLU A 11 -42.30 -18.85 29.64
N ASN A 12 -43.06 -19.80 29.08
CA ASN A 12 -42.85 -20.29 27.72
C ASN A 12 -43.23 -19.26 26.65
N GLU A 13 -44.30 -18.50 26.85
CA GLU A 13 -44.65 -17.39 25.96
C GLU A 13 -43.59 -16.29 25.99
N LYS A 14 -43.06 -15.95 27.17
CA LYS A 14 -41.94 -15.00 27.31
C LYS A 14 -40.68 -15.50 26.59
N LYS A 15 -40.32 -16.77 26.74
CA LYS A 15 -39.17 -17.37 26.03
C LYS A 15 -39.34 -17.34 24.51
N GLN A 16 -40.54 -17.63 24.01
CA GLN A 16 -40.86 -17.56 22.57
C GLN A 16 -40.77 -16.12 22.04
N VAL A 17 -41.22 -15.13 22.81
CA VAL A 17 -41.11 -13.71 22.44
C VAL A 17 -39.64 -13.25 22.39
N VAL A 18 -38.83 -13.60 23.39
CA VAL A 18 -37.39 -13.27 23.44
C VAL A 18 -36.64 -13.91 22.28
N LEU A 19 -36.84 -15.21 22.01
CA LEU A 19 -36.22 -15.91 20.88
C LEU A 19 -36.64 -15.32 19.52
N LYS A 20 -37.87 -14.80 19.42
CA LYS A 20 -38.35 -14.13 18.21
C LYS A 20 -37.69 -12.75 18.03
N GLN A 21 -37.45 -12.02 19.12
CA GLN A 21 -36.73 -10.75 19.10
C GLN A 21 -35.25 -10.93 18.75
N GLU A 22 -34.54 -11.88 19.36
CA GLU A 22 -33.13 -12.17 19.02
C GLU A 22 -32.96 -12.56 17.54
N LYS A 23 -33.89 -13.35 16.99
CA LYS A 23 -33.87 -13.69 15.56
C LYS A 23 -34.05 -12.47 14.67
N VAL A 24 -34.98 -11.57 15.00
CA VAL A 24 -35.22 -10.34 14.23
C VAL A 24 -33.99 -9.43 14.27
N GLU A 25 -33.37 -9.28 15.43
CA GLU A 25 -32.18 -8.44 15.62
C GLU A 25 -30.94 -9.03 14.92
N HIS A 26 -30.76 -10.35 14.99
CA HIS A 26 -29.70 -11.04 14.24
C HIS A 26 -29.89 -10.93 12.72
N GLN A 27 -31.14 -11.06 12.24
CA GLN A 27 -31.47 -10.98 10.83
C GLN A 27 -31.35 -9.54 10.28
N GLN A 28 -31.64 -8.53 11.11
CA GLN A 28 -31.35 -7.12 10.82
C GLN A 28 -29.86 -6.79 10.84
N THR A 29 -29.07 -7.43 11.71
CA THR A 29 -27.62 -7.24 11.78
C THR A 29 -26.92 -7.86 10.57
N LEU A 30 -27.37 -9.06 10.16
CA LEU A 30 -26.91 -9.70 8.94
C LEU A 30 -27.30 -8.89 7.69
N SER A 31 -28.56 -8.44 7.57
CA SER A 31 -28.96 -7.62 6.42
C SER A 31 -28.24 -6.27 6.35
N LYS A 32 -27.99 -5.62 7.49
CA LYS A 32 -27.13 -4.41 7.57
C LYS A 32 -25.68 -4.70 7.18
N ARG A 33 -25.17 -5.90 7.46
CA ARG A 33 -23.81 -6.31 7.04
C ARG A 33 -23.74 -6.53 5.52
N TRP A 34 -24.73 -7.22 4.94
CA TRP A 34 -24.81 -7.46 3.51
C TRP A 34 -25.01 -6.17 2.69
N THR A 35 -25.84 -5.24 3.17
CA THR A 35 -26.07 -3.95 2.49
C THR A 35 -24.89 -3.00 2.57
N ARG A 36 -24.11 -3.05 3.65
CA ARG A 36 -22.90 -2.22 3.80
C ARG A 36 -21.73 -2.72 2.96
N ASP A 37 -21.72 -3.99 2.54
CA ASP A 37 -20.71 -4.55 1.63
C ASP A 37 -20.95 -4.17 0.15
N GLU A 38 -22.10 -3.60 -0.21
CA GLU A 38 -22.41 -3.22 -1.61
C GLU A 38 -21.89 -1.83 -2.01
N ASP A 39 -21.72 -0.91 -1.07
CA ASP A 39 -21.21 0.44 -1.33
C ASP A 39 -19.70 0.52 -1.07
N ARG A 40 -18.91 0.42 -2.14
CA ARG A 40 -17.46 0.60 -2.07
C ARG A 40 -17.12 1.98 -1.52
N GLU A 41 -16.24 2.01 -0.52
CA GLU A 41 -15.69 3.24 0.07
C GLU A 41 -15.17 4.20 -1.02
N THR A 42 -15.54 5.47 -0.89
CA THR A 42 -15.18 6.53 -1.85
C THR A 42 -14.24 7.54 -1.20
N TRP A 43 -13.42 8.17 -2.03
CA TRP A 43 -12.50 9.21 -1.56
C TRP A 43 -13.28 10.45 -1.11
N THR A 44 -12.97 10.94 0.09
CA THR A 44 -13.58 12.16 0.67
C THR A 44 -13.30 13.40 -0.19
N ARG A 45 -12.07 13.54 -0.70
CA ARG A 45 -11.68 14.65 -1.59
C ARG A 45 -10.85 14.16 -2.77
N LYS A 46 -10.99 14.85 -3.90
CA LYS A 46 -10.21 14.57 -5.13
C LYS A 46 -8.71 14.77 -4.91
N VAL A 47 -8.33 15.71 -4.06
CA VAL A 47 -6.92 15.98 -3.74
C VAL A 47 -6.26 14.81 -3.01
N ASP A 48 -6.98 14.10 -2.15
CA ASP A 48 -6.46 12.95 -1.39
C ASP A 48 -6.12 11.79 -2.34
N PHE A 49 -6.97 11.58 -3.34
CA PHE A 49 -6.72 10.64 -4.43
C PHE A 49 -5.49 11.05 -5.27
N LEU A 50 -5.42 12.31 -5.70
CA LEU A 50 -4.29 12.80 -6.50
C LEU A 50 -2.96 12.69 -5.74
N LEU A 51 -2.94 13.06 -4.47
CA LEU A 51 -1.75 12.97 -3.62
C LEU A 51 -1.31 11.51 -3.42
N SER A 52 -2.26 10.59 -3.27
CA SER A 52 -1.97 9.15 -3.15
C SER A 52 -1.34 8.60 -4.42
N VAL A 53 -1.85 9.01 -5.59
CA VAL A 53 -1.30 8.62 -6.90
C VAL A 53 0.09 9.21 -7.14
N VAL A 54 0.31 10.48 -6.79
CA VAL A 54 1.63 11.13 -6.89
C VAL A 54 2.62 10.47 -5.93
N GLY A 55 2.21 10.17 -4.69
CA GLY A 55 3.04 9.48 -3.71
C GLY A 55 3.41 8.06 -4.14
N PHE A 56 2.54 7.38 -4.88
CA PHE A 56 2.86 6.09 -5.49
C PHE A 56 3.83 6.21 -6.69
N ALA A 57 3.72 7.28 -7.48
CA ALA A 57 4.56 7.50 -8.67
C ALA A 57 5.97 8.02 -8.34
N VAL A 58 6.11 8.79 -7.26
CA VAL A 58 7.40 9.34 -6.81
C VAL A 58 8.03 8.36 -5.82
N ASP A 59 9.03 7.62 -6.29
CA ASP A 59 9.78 6.66 -5.46
C ASP A 59 11.21 7.14 -5.16
N LEU A 60 11.86 6.43 -4.24
CA LEU A 60 13.26 6.65 -3.88
C LEU A 60 14.21 6.28 -5.04
N ALA A 61 13.81 5.33 -5.89
CA ALA A 61 14.58 4.94 -7.07
C ALA A 61 14.72 6.09 -8.07
N ASN A 62 13.71 6.95 -8.21
CA ASN A 62 13.77 8.14 -9.06
C ASN A 62 14.89 9.12 -8.61
N VAL A 63 15.20 9.18 -7.31
CA VAL A 63 16.21 10.10 -6.78
C VAL A 63 17.64 9.72 -7.21
N TRP A 64 17.99 8.43 -7.21
CA TRP A 64 19.35 8.00 -7.56
C TRP A 64 19.48 7.36 -8.94
N ARG A 65 18.46 6.62 -9.40
CA ARG A 65 18.56 5.78 -10.60
C ARG A 65 18.44 6.64 -11.85
N PHE A 66 17.53 7.61 -11.84
CA PHE A 66 17.36 8.51 -12.97
C PHE A 66 18.64 9.34 -13.24
N PRO A 67 19.25 10.02 -12.24
CA PRO A 67 20.52 10.69 -12.46
C PRO A 67 21.62 9.75 -12.93
N TYR A 68 21.78 8.58 -12.29
CA TYR A 68 22.79 7.59 -12.68
C TYR A 68 22.65 7.17 -14.15
N LEU A 69 21.43 6.86 -14.59
CA LEU A 69 21.16 6.40 -15.95
C LEU A 69 21.31 7.52 -16.98
N CYS A 70 20.91 8.75 -16.62
CA CYS A 70 21.11 9.95 -17.43
C CYS A 70 22.62 10.18 -17.67
N PHE A 71 23.44 10.20 -16.61
CA PHE A 71 24.88 10.40 -16.74
C PHE A 71 25.56 9.31 -17.57
N LYS A 72 25.17 8.04 -17.41
CA LYS A 72 25.76 6.94 -18.17
C LYS A 72 25.40 6.96 -19.66
N ASN A 73 24.21 7.45 -20.02
CA ASN A 73 23.67 7.38 -21.39
C ASN A 73 23.75 8.72 -22.14
N GLY A 74 24.84 9.47 -21.97
CA GLY A 74 25.07 10.72 -22.70
C GLY A 74 24.47 11.96 -22.03
N GLY A 75 24.22 11.91 -20.72
CA GLY A 75 23.74 13.04 -19.92
C GLY A 75 22.41 13.58 -20.44
N GLY A 76 22.35 14.89 -20.68
CA GLY A 76 21.13 15.56 -21.14
C GLY A 76 20.55 15.02 -22.46
N ALA A 77 21.32 14.36 -23.31
CA ALA A 77 20.81 13.75 -24.54
C ALA A 77 19.83 12.58 -24.26
N PHE A 78 19.97 11.91 -23.12
CA PHE A 78 19.06 10.84 -22.69
C PHE A 78 17.63 11.32 -22.44
N LEU A 79 17.44 12.63 -22.19
CA LEU A 79 16.11 13.20 -21.93
C LEU A 79 15.20 13.12 -23.15
N ILE A 80 15.74 13.21 -24.36
CA ILE A 80 14.95 13.16 -25.60
C ILE A 80 14.22 11.81 -25.75
N PRO A 81 14.90 10.65 -25.78
CA PRO A 81 14.21 9.36 -25.85
C PRO A 81 13.38 9.07 -24.59
N TYR A 82 13.81 9.55 -23.41
CA TYR A 82 13.05 9.38 -22.17
C TYR A 82 11.68 10.06 -22.25
N THR A 83 11.63 11.34 -22.62
CA THR A 83 10.36 12.08 -22.73
C THR A 83 9.47 11.51 -23.84
N LEU A 84 10.04 11.08 -24.97
CA LEU A 84 9.28 10.43 -26.03
C LEU A 84 8.62 9.13 -25.55
N MET A 85 9.36 8.26 -24.86
CA MET A 85 8.80 7.01 -24.31
C MET A 85 7.74 7.27 -23.23
N VAL A 86 7.91 8.31 -22.40
CA VAL A 86 6.90 8.70 -21.42
C VAL A 86 5.61 9.15 -22.11
N VAL A 87 5.71 9.99 -23.15
CA VAL A 87 4.52 10.50 -23.85
C VAL A 87 3.82 9.40 -24.67
N LEU A 88 4.59 8.54 -25.36
CA LEU A 88 4.03 7.53 -26.26
C LEU A 88 3.56 6.26 -25.54
N ALA A 89 4.21 5.86 -24.44
CA ALA A 89 3.89 4.62 -23.73
C ALA A 89 3.50 4.87 -22.27
N GLY A 90 4.24 5.72 -21.54
CA GLY A 90 3.98 5.97 -20.12
C GLY A 90 2.60 6.57 -19.83
N ILE A 91 2.28 7.70 -20.45
CA ILE A 91 1.00 8.41 -20.26
C ILE A 91 -0.18 7.55 -20.72
N PRO A 92 -0.17 6.92 -21.91
CA PRO A 92 -1.29 6.08 -22.34
C PRO A 92 -1.53 4.87 -21.44
N LEU A 93 -0.47 4.18 -21.00
CA LEU A 93 -0.61 3.03 -20.10
C LEU A 93 -1.15 3.46 -18.72
N PHE A 94 -0.63 4.55 -18.17
CA PHE A 94 -1.10 5.09 -16.90
C PHE A 94 -2.57 5.54 -16.97
N TYR A 95 -2.96 6.22 -18.04
CA TYR A 95 -4.34 6.64 -18.25
C TYR A 95 -5.29 5.43 -18.40
N MET A 96 -4.87 4.42 -19.17
CA MET A 96 -5.63 3.18 -19.31
C MET A 96 -5.88 2.51 -17.96
N GLU A 97 -4.83 2.33 -17.15
CA GLU A 97 -4.94 1.71 -15.81
C GLU A 97 -5.91 2.48 -14.89
N LEU A 98 -5.78 3.81 -14.83
CA LEU A 98 -6.67 4.66 -14.04
C LEU A 98 -8.13 4.58 -14.52
N SER A 99 -8.35 4.63 -15.84
CA SER A 99 -9.69 4.56 -16.42
C SER A 99 -10.38 3.21 -16.13
N LEU A 100 -9.63 2.10 -16.23
CA LEU A 100 -10.13 0.76 -15.91
C LEU A 100 -10.46 0.62 -14.42
N GLY A 101 -9.57 1.13 -13.55
CA GLY A 101 -9.78 1.12 -12.11
C GLY A 101 -11.02 1.90 -11.68
N GLN A 102 -11.28 3.06 -12.31
CA GLN A 102 -12.47 3.88 -12.05
C GLN A 102 -13.75 3.29 -12.64
N TYR A 103 -13.69 2.66 -13.81
CA TYR A 103 -14.85 2.07 -14.48
C TYR A 103 -15.33 0.78 -13.79
N TYR A 104 -14.44 -0.19 -13.60
CA TYR A 104 -14.81 -1.50 -13.03
C TYR A 104 -14.96 -1.48 -11.51
N LYS A 105 -14.34 -0.50 -10.84
CA LYS A 105 -14.32 -0.35 -9.38
C LYS A 105 -13.96 -1.65 -8.63
N LYS A 106 -13.11 -2.49 -9.21
CA LYS A 106 -12.70 -3.79 -8.69
C LYS A 106 -11.17 -3.84 -8.53
N GLY A 107 -10.66 -4.83 -7.79
CA GLY A 107 -9.23 -5.08 -7.67
C GLY A 107 -8.61 -5.62 -8.96
N ALA A 108 -7.28 -5.71 -9.03
CA ALA A 108 -6.57 -6.12 -10.25
C ALA A 108 -7.00 -7.53 -10.74
N ILE A 109 -7.04 -8.54 -9.86
CA ILE A 109 -7.44 -9.91 -10.25
C ILE A 109 -8.86 -9.95 -10.83
N THR A 110 -9.80 -9.30 -10.15
CA THR A 110 -11.21 -9.33 -10.52
C THR A 110 -11.51 -8.47 -11.74
N THR A 111 -10.77 -7.37 -11.95
CA THR A 111 -10.88 -6.54 -13.16
C THR A 111 -10.44 -7.31 -14.40
N TRP A 112 -9.25 -7.94 -14.37
CA TRP A 112 -8.77 -8.75 -15.49
C TRP A 112 -9.66 -9.96 -15.77
N GLY A 113 -10.18 -10.61 -14.72
CA GLY A 113 -11.13 -11.72 -14.86
C GLY A 113 -12.47 -11.34 -15.47
N TRP A 114 -12.91 -10.09 -15.33
CA TRP A 114 -14.14 -9.56 -15.94
C TRP A 114 -13.95 -9.15 -17.40
N ILE A 115 -12.78 -8.63 -17.77
CA ILE A 115 -12.45 -8.25 -19.15
C ILE A 115 -12.23 -9.51 -20.00
N CYS A 116 -11.31 -10.38 -19.56
CA CYS A 116 -10.92 -11.60 -20.26
C CYS A 116 -10.45 -12.64 -19.24
N PRO A 117 -11.20 -13.74 -19.00
CA PRO A 117 -10.84 -14.73 -17.98
C PRO A 117 -9.47 -15.40 -18.23
N LEU A 118 -8.99 -15.43 -19.48
CA LEU A 118 -7.65 -15.91 -19.83
C LEU A 118 -6.53 -15.05 -19.22
N PHE A 119 -6.76 -13.74 -19.07
CA PHE A 119 -5.79 -12.79 -18.51
C PHE A 119 -5.86 -12.66 -16.99
N LYS A 120 -6.66 -13.49 -16.31
CA LYS A 120 -6.71 -13.52 -14.84
C LYS A 120 -5.33 -13.75 -14.20
N GLY A 121 -4.43 -14.45 -14.89
CA GLY A 121 -3.03 -14.64 -14.49
C GLY A 121 -2.25 -13.34 -14.26
N ILE A 122 -2.53 -12.29 -15.05
CA ILE A 122 -1.85 -10.98 -14.93
C ILE A 122 -2.07 -10.38 -13.54
N GLY A 123 -3.30 -10.47 -13.01
CA GLY A 123 -3.62 -9.97 -11.67
C GLY A 123 -2.84 -10.69 -10.56
N TYR A 124 -2.60 -12.00 -10.70
CA TYR A 124 -1.76 -12.74 -9.75
C TYR A 124 -0.28 -12.36 -9.86
N CYS A 125 0.23 -12.16 -11.08
CA CYS A 125 1.60 -11.69 -11.30
C CYS A 125 1.84 -10.33 -10.65
N VAL A 126 0.89 -9.38 -10.78
CA VAL A 126 0.99 -8.05 -10.16
C VAL A 126 1.10 -8.15 -8.63
N ILE A 127 0.31 -9.04 -8.00
CA ILE A 127 0.37 -9.25 -6.55
C ILE A 127 1.71 -9.85 -6.11
N LEU A 128 2.22 -10.84 -6.85
CA LEU A 128 3.52 -11.42 -6.54
C LEU A 128 4.65 -10.39 -6.68
N ILE A 129 4.65 -9.59 -7.76
CA ILE A 129 5.64 -8.54 -7.97
C ILE A 129 5.57 -7.50 -6.84
N ALA A 130 4.36 -7.09 -6.44
CA ALA A 130 4.17 -6.15 -5.34
C ALA A 130 4.72 -6.72 -4.01
N PHE A 131 4.47 -7.99 -3.72
CA PHE A 131 4.97 -8.68 -2.53
C PHE A 131 6.50 -8.76 -2.50
N TYR A 132 7.14 -9.16 -3.60
CA TYR A 132 8.60 -9.15 -3.70
C TYR A 132 9.17 -7.74 -3.54
N THR A 133 8.49 -6.74 -4.11
CA THR A 133 8.90 -5.34 -4.05
C THR A 133 8.86 -4.81 -2.62
N ASP A 134 7.77 -5.07 -1.91
CA ASP A 134 7.57 -4.63 -0.53
C ASP A 134 8.67 -5.12 0.42
N PHE A 135 9.11 -6.39 0.28
CA PHE A 135 10.16 -6.94 1.15
C PHE A 135 11.47 -6.16 1.10
N PHE A 136 11.99 -5.88 -0.10
CA PHE A 136 13.29 -5.20 -0.19
C PHE A 136 13.14 -3.69 0.08
N TYR A 137 12.03 -3.07 -0.31
CA TYR A 137 11.82 -1.64 -0.06
C TYR A 137 11.72 -1.33 1.44
N ASN A 138 11.04 -2.19 2.22
CA ASN A 138 10.96 -2.01 3.68
C ASN A 138 12.35 -2.08 4.35
N VAL A 139 13.26 -2.92 3.85
CA VAL A 139 14.65 -2.96 4.36
C VAL A 139 15.38 -1.65 4.07
N ILE A 140 15.22 -1.07 2.88
CA ILE A 140 15.82 0.22 2.53
C ILE A 140 15.27 1.34 3.41
N ILE A 141 13.96 1.35 3.67
CA ILE A 141 13.33 2.32 4.58
C ILE A 141 13.89 2.16 6.00
N ALA A 142 14.06 0.93 6.47
CA ALA A 142 14.66 0.67 7.79
C ALA A 142 16.09 1.21 7.90
N TRP A 143 16.91 1.05 6.86
CA TRP A 143 18.24 1.67 6.81
C TRP A 143 18.17 3.19 6.79
N ALA A 144 17.28 3.78 5.98
CA ALA A 144 17.10 5.23 5.95
C ALA A 144 16.68 5.79 7.32
N LEU A 145 15.76 5.12 8.03
CA LEU A 145 15.37 5.48 9.39
C LEU A 145 16.53 5.33 10.39
N HIS A 146 17.35 4.29 10.26
CA HIS A 146 18.55 4.12 11.08
C HIS A 146 19.51 5.29 10.91
N PHE A 147 19.86 5.66 9.67
CA PHE A 147 20.72 6.81 9.39
C PHE A 147 20.08 8.14 9.82
N PHE A 148 18.76 8.28 9.66
CA PHE A 148 18.02 9.46 10.12
C PHE A 148 18.11 9.64 11.64
N LEU A 149 17.89 8.58 12.42
CA LEU A 149 18.00 8.63 13.87
C LEU A 149 19.44 8.80 14.35
N ALA A 150 20.40 8.17 13.67
CA ALA A 150 21.83 8.32 13.94
C ALA A 150 22.37 9.72 13.59
N SER A 151 21.61 10.53 12.86
CA SER A 151 21.98 11.92 12.54
C SER A 151 21.70 12.92 13.66
N PHE A 152 21.04 12.50 14.75
CA PHE A 152 20.77 13.38 15.91
C PHE A 152 21.95 13.46 16.91
N THR A 153 23.13 12.95 16.56
CA THR A 153 24.36 13.09 17.35
C THR A 153 25.15 14.33 16.92
N THR A 154 25.96 14.88 17.84
CA THR A 154 26.78 16.08 17.57
C THR A 154 27.87 15.81 16.53
N GLU A 155 28.53 14.66 16.65
CA GLU A 155 29.47 14.15 15.65
C GLU A 155 28.79 12.99 14.92
N LEU A 156 28.85 12.98 13.59
CA LEU A 156 28.18 11.97 12.78
C LEU A 156 29.00 10.66 12.84
N PRO A 157 28.38 9.49 13.04
CA PRO A 157 29.11 8.22 13.18
C PRO A 157 29.96 7.85 11.96
N TRP A 158 29.60 8.31 10.77
CA TRP A 158 30.34 8.08 9.52
C TRP A 158 31.30 9.21 9.14
N ALA A 159 31.50 10.21 10.02
CA ALA A 159 32.46 11.28 9.78
C ALA A 159 33.90 10.87 10.14
N SER A 160 34.07 10.05 11.19
CA SER A 160 35.38 9.69 11.72
C SER A 160 35.69 8.19 11.65
N CYS A 161 36.98 7.87 11.67
CA CYS A 161 37.45 6.48 11.73
C CYS A 161 37.48 5.90 13.17
N SER A 162 37.07 6.64 14.19
CA SER A 162 37.12 6.25 15.61
C SER A 162 35.90 5.44 16.09
N ASN A 163 35.50 4.41 15.35
CA ASN A 163 34.36 3.55 15.70
C ASN A 163 34.75 2.07 15.77
N ASP A 164 34.02 1.30 16.58
CA ASP A 164 34.30 -0.13 16.79
C ASP A 164 34.13 -1.00 15.54
N TYR A 165 33.32 -0.54 14.58
CA TYR A 165 33.08 -1.25 13.31
C TYR A 165 34.09 -0.92 12.21
N ASN A 166 35.03 0.00 12.47
CA ASN A 166 36.01 0.42 11.47
C ASN A 166 37.19 -0.56 11.38
N SER A 167 37.69 -0.75 10.16
CA SER A 167 38.87 -1.58 9.90
C SER A 167 40.16 -0.74 9.92
N ILE A 168 41.31 -1.41 9.96
CA ILE A 168 42.65 -0.77 9.90
C ILE A 168 42.84 0.06 8.61
N ALA A 169 42.08 -0.23 7.56
CA ALA A 169 42.13 0.49 6.29
C ALA A 169 41.23 1.75 6.24
N CYS A 170 40.56 2.12 7.34
CA CYS A 170 39.74 3.32 7.39
C CYS A 170 40.61 4.57 7.19
N TYR A 171 40.22 5.41 6.23
CA TYR A 171 40.93 6.64 5.90
C TYR A 171 40.01 7.85 6.11
N GLU A 172 40.51 8.83 6.86
CA GLU A 172 39.82 10.08 7.13
C GLU A 172 40.54 11.24 6.40
N PRO A 173 39.88 11.96 5.46
CA PRO A 173 40.51 13.01 4.66
C PRO A 173 40.97 14.25 5.46
N ARG A 174 40.52 14.39 6.72
CA ARG A 174 40.85 15.48 7.64
C ARG A 174 41.51 14.97 8.93
N GLY A 175 42.08 13.76 8.92
CA GLY A 175 43.02 13.38 9.96
C GLY A 175 44.32 14.11 9.72
N ASP A 176 44.66 15.06 10.60
CA ASP A 176 46.00 15.61 10.66
C ASP A 176 47.03 14.47 10.59
N VAL A 177 48.04 14.70 9.77
CA VAL A 177 49.36 14.07 9.88
C VAL A 177 49.72 13.82 11.34
N CYS A 178 49.96 12.55 11.68
CA CYS A 178 50.86 12.18 12.75
C CYS A 178 52.08 11.53 12.10
#